data_AF-A0A843G0Q6-F1
#
_entry.id   AF-A0A843G0Q6-F1
#
_cell.length_a   1.000
_cell.length_b   1.000
_cell.length_c   1.000
_cell.angle_alpha   90.00
_cell.angle_beta   90.00
_cell.angle_gamma   90.00
#
_symmetry.space_group_name_H-M   'P 1'
#
loop_
_entity.id
_entity.type
_entity.pdbx_description
1 polymer ?
#
loop_
_entity_poly.entity_id
_entity_poly.type
_entity_poly.pdbx_seq_one_letter_code
_entity_poly.pdbx_strand_id
1 'polypeptide(L)'
;MSEFLRNLDELTREAVFEESATDTETVTETSYNGSGRGCCGNGNPDGDWKSLFYDPLAANNVTEDHRSRCRPCKILTSLLHAECEYDCAYCRVCKRKTPASVTPKEMADYFVKNWINGRYGGIFLSSGISGDVDGIMAEIIETGERIRNAGFNGYMHLKILPGANRSDIDAAAAIATRVSLNVETTSRAHMNEI
;
A
#
# COMPACT_ATOMS: atom_id res chain seq x y z
N MET A 1 -6.43 -18.97 2.28
CA MET A 1 -6.52 -17.91 3.31
C MET A 1 -5.70 -18.37 4.48
N SER A 2 -4.43 -17.96 4.43
CA SER A 2 -3.43 -18.14 5.48
C SER A 2 -3.99 -17.78 6.86
N GLU A 3 -3.44 -18.41 7.89
CA GLU A 3 -3.77 -18.16 9.29
C GLU A 3 -3.65 -16.67 9.64
N PHE A 4 -2.68 -15.99 9.02
CA PHE A 4 -2.48 -14.55 9.07
C PHE A 4 -3.72 -13.74 8.67
N LEU A 5 -4.30 -13.99 7.48
CA LEU A 5 -5.45 -13.23 6.99
C LEU A 5 -6.74 -13.51 7.78
N ARG A 6 -6.82 -14.68 8.45
CA ARG A 6 -7.92 -14.98 9.37
C ARG A 6 -7.82 -14.14 10.64
N ASN A 7 -6.64 -14.07 11.24
CA ASN A 7 -6.38 -13.27 12.44
C ASN A 7 -6.62 -11.77 12.17
N LEU A 8 -6.29 -11.28 10.98
CA LEU A 8 -6.57 -9.90 10.58
C LEU A 8 -8.07 -9.59 10.46
N ASP A 9 -8.88 -10.54 9.97
CA ASP A 9 -10.34 -10.40 9.89
C ASP A 9 -11.00 -10.37 11.29
N GLU A 10 -10.36 -10.96 12.30
CA GLU A 10 -10.78 -10.95 13.71
C GLU A 10 -10.35 -9.65 14.42
N LEU A 11 -9.09 -9.23 14.27
CA LEU A 11 -8.55 -8.00 14.87
C LEU A 11 -9.24 -6.73 14.34
N THR A 12 -9.61 -6.71 13.05
CA THR A 12 -10.31 -5.57 12.43
C THR A 12 -11.80 -5.47 12.78
N ARG A 13 -12.39 -6.47 13.47
CA ARG A 13 -13.78 -6.41 13.97
C ARG A 13 -13.89 -5.75 15.34
N GLU A 14 -12.80 -5.67 16.10
CA GLU A 14 -12.78 -5.11 17.46
C GLU A 14 -12.14 -3.71 17.55
N ALA A 15 -11.43 -3.26 16.51
CA ALA A 15 -10.70 -1.98 16.52
C ALA A 15 -11.63 -0.74 16.39
N VAL A 16 -12.04 -0.21 17.54
CA VAL A 16 -12.20 1.24 17.76
C VAL A 16 -10.80 1.85 17.75
N PHE A 17 -10.63 2.97 17.03
CA PHE A 17 -9.47 3.86 17.03
C PHE A 17 -8.54 3.73 18.24
N GLU A 18 -7.49 2.95 18.12
CA GLU A 18 -6.28 3.06 18.94
C GLU A 18 -5.11 2.43 18.19
N GLU A 19 -4.00 3.15 18.19
CA GLU A 19 -2.74 2.81 17.54
C GLU A 19 -2.07 1.65 18.31
N SER A 20 -2.61 0.43 18.19
CA SER A 20 -1.99 -0.76 18.78
C SER A 20 -1.31 -1.59 17.69
N ALA A 21 -0.12 -1.12 17.29
CA ALA A 21 0.82 -1.93 16.53
C ALA A 21 1.29 -3.10 17.39
N THR A 22 0.65 -4.27 17.28
CA THR A 22 1.17 -5.50 17.85
C THR A 22 2.31 -6.04 16.98
N ASP A 23 3.37 -6.57 17.60
CA ASP A 23 4.65 -6.96 17.00
C ASP A 23 4.57 -8.12 15.96
N THR A 24 3.38 -8.45 15.47
CA THR A 24 3.07 -9.62 14.64
C THR A 24 2.54 -9.33 13.25
N GLU A 25 2.22 -8.08 12.88
CA GLU A 25 1.30 -7.85 11.74
C GLU A 25 1.99 -7.34 10.45
N THR A 26 1.93 -8.06 9.33
CA THR A 26 2.34 -7.58 7.98
C THR A 26 1.42 -6.49 7.44
N VAL A 27 0.29 -6.25 8.10
CA VAL A 27 -0.73 -5.27 7.72
C VAL A 27 -0.88 -4.28 8.85
N THR A 28 -0.93 -2.99 8.52
CA THR A 28 -1.33 -1.96 9.47
C THR A 28 -2.50 -1.20 8.87
N GLU A 29 -3.58 -1.00 9.62
CA GLU A 29 -4.59 -0.03 9.20
C GLU A 29 -4.04 1.38 9.48
N THR A 30 -3.43 2.00 8.49
CA THR A 30 -3.16 3.43 8.58
C THR A 30 -4.43 4.17 8.20
N SER A 31 -5.17 4.65 9.18
CA SER A 31 -6.00 5.83 8.93
C SER A 31 -5.02 6.97 8.64
N TYR A 32 -4.93 7.39 7.38
CA TYR A 32 -4.09 8.52 7.04
C TYR A 32 -4.71 9.79 7.67
N ASN A 33 -4.30 10.10 8.89
CA ASN A 33 -4.54 11.37 9.57
C ASN A 33 -3.50 12.43 9.15
N GLY A 34 -2.95 12.31 7.95
CA GLY A 34 -2.33 13.46 7.34
C GLY A 34 -3.45 14.47 7.08
N SER A 35 -3.15 15.74 7.26
CA SER A 35 -3.90 16.87 6.71
C SER A 35 -4.14 16.78 5.17
N GLY A 36 -3.70 15.70 4.52
CA GLY A 36 -4.04 15.25 3.18
C GLY A 36 -5.44 14.64 3.11
N ARG A 37 -6.37 15.51 2.72
CA ARG A 37 -7.70 15.25 2.18
C ARG A 37 -7.66 14.17 1.07
N GLY A 38 -7.72 12.89 1.42
CA GLY A 38 -7.90 11.79 0.46
C GLY A 38 -9.39 11.51 0.28
N CYS A 39 -9.97 11.93 -0.84
CA CYS A 39 -11.35 11.58 -1.18
C CYS A 39 -11.40 10.14 -1.65
N CYS A 40 -12.29 9.32 -1.08
CA CYS A 40 -12.90 8.23 -1.81
C CYS A 40 -13.55 8.86 -3.05
N GLY A 41 -12.80 8.92 -4.14
CA GLY A 41 -13.44 8.91 -5.44
C GLY A 41 -14.25 7.63 -5.45
N ASN A 42 -15.57 7.74 -5.32
CA ASN A 42 -16.42 6.79 -6.02
C ASN A 42 -15.84 6.79 -7.42
N GLY A 43 -15.27 5.65 -7.84
CA GLY A 43 -14.74 5.50 -9.17
C GLY A 43 -15.76 6.13 -10.10
N ASN A 44 -15.37 7.22 -10.74
CA ASN A 44 -16.21 7.74 -11.79
C ASN A 44 -16.37 6.56 -12.76
N PRO A 45 -17.58 6.10 -13.10
CA PRO A 45 -17.76 5.08 -14.14
C PRO A 45 -17.05 5.47 -15.46
N ASP A 46 -16.65 6.74 -15.62
CA ASP A 46 -15.88 7.25 -16.76
C ASP A 46 -14.35 7.14 -16.65
N GLY A 47 -13.80 6.49 -15.61
CA GLY A 47 -12.45 5.91 -15.68
C GLY A 47 -11.24 6.82 -15.48
N ASP A 48 -11.37 8.06 -14.98
CA ASP A 48 -10.21 8.94 -14.75
C ASP A 48 -9.81 9.07 -13.26
N TRP A 49 -8.96 8.17 -12.79
CA TRP A 49 -8.36 8.25 -11.45
C TRP A 49 -7.28 9.34 -11.33
N LYS A 50 -6.75 9.86 -12.44
CA LYS A 50 -5.71 10.91 -12.44
C LYS A 50 -6.31 12.26 -12.01
N SER A 51 -7.59 12.46 -12.26
CA SER A 51 -8.35 13.65 -11.84
C SER A 51 -8.51 13.80 -10.31
N LEU A 52 -8.31 12.74 -9.52
CA LEU A 52 -8.53 12.76 -8.07
C LEU A 52 -7.39 13.38 -7.26
N PHE A 53 -6.21 13.59 -7.86
CA PHE A 53 -5.05 14.16 -7.17
C PHE A 53 -4.34 15.28 -7.94
N TYR A 54 -4.68 15.52 -9.20
CA TYR A 54 -4.09 16.61 -9.98
C TYR A 54 -5.15 17.38 -10.77
N ASP A 55 -5.81 18.31 -10.11
CA ASP A 55 -6.43 19.45 -10.78
C ASP A 55 -5.45 20.64 -10.69
N PRO A 56 -4.80 21.06 -11.81
CA PRO A 56 -3.91 22.21 -11.82
C PRO A 56 -4.62 23.53 -11.49
N LEU A 57 -5.96 23.57 -11.49
CA LEU A 57 -6.79 24.68 -10.99
C LEU A 57 -7.13 24.57 -9.50
N ALA A 58 -7.14 23.36 -8.92
CA ALA A 58 -7.38 23.14 -7.48
C ALA A 58 -6.15 23.42 -6.60
N ALA A 59 -4.95 23.48 -7.17
CA ALA A 59 -3.74 23.86 -6.44
C ALA A 59 -3.85 25.25 -5.79
N ASN A 60 -4.74 26.12 -6.30
CA ASN A 60 -4.96 27.46 -5.78
C ASN A 60 -6.38 27.74 -5.27
N ASN A 61 -7.35 26.82 -5.38
CA ASN A 61 -8.72 27.00 -4.88
C ASN A 61 -9.40 25.67 -4.54
N VAL A 62 -9.02 25.06 -3.42
CA VAL A 62 -9.86 24.04 -2.77
C VAL A 62 -11.10 24.76 -2.21
N THR A 63 -12.19 24.81 -2.97
CA THR A 63 -13.46 25.37 -2.49
C THR A 63 -14.03 24.50 -1.36
N GLU A 64 -14.76 25.10 -0.43
CA GLU A 64 -15.45 24.39 0.67
C GLU A 64 -16.32 23.23 0.15
N ASP A 65 -16.92 23.38 -1.04
CA ASP A 65 -17.76 22.38 -1.71
C ASP A 65 -17.02 21.05 -1.99
N HIS A 66 -15.73 21.10 -2.31
CA HIS A 66 -14.92 19.90 -2.57
C HIS A 66 -14.66 19.11 -1.28
N ARG A 67 -14.48 19.78 -0.15
CA ARG A 67 -14.30 19.12 1.16
C ARG A 67 -15.60 18.49 1.66
N SER A 68 -16.76 19.10 1.36
CA SER A 68 -18.08 18.55 1.73
C SER A 68 -18.51 17.33 0.90
N ARG A 69 -17.91 17.09 -0.28
CA ARG A 69 -18.18 15.92 -1.14
C ARG A 69 -17.17 14.77 -0.96
N CYS A 70 -16.05 15.05 -0.34
CA CYS A 70 -14.92 14.15 -0.15
C CYS A 70 -15.14 13.23 1.05
N ARG A 71 -15.44 11.94 0.82
CA ARG A 71 -15.56 10.98 1.93
C ARG A 71 -14.16 10.44 2.31
N PRO A 72 -13.79 10.38 3.60
CA PRO A 72 -12.51 9.81 4.03
C PRO A 72 -12.37 8.35 3.55
N CYS A 73 -11.23 8.01 2.93
CA CYS A 73 -10.94 6.65 2.49
C CYS A 73 -10.03 5.91 3.48
N LYS A 74 -10.41 4.68 3.86
CA LYS A 74 -9.50 3.76 4.55
C LYS A 74 -8.58 3.10 3.52
N ILE A 75 -7.28 3.11 3.77
CA ILE A 75 -6.26 2.46 2.93
C ILE A 75 -5.74 1.23 3.68
N LEU A 76 -5.74 0.09 3.00
CA LEU A 76 -5.06 -1.11 3.49
C LEU A 76 -3.55 -0.96 3.27
N THR A 77 -2.76 -0.82 4.32
CA THR A 77 -1.29 -0.82 4.23
C THR A 77 -0.77 -2.21 4.55
N SER A 78 -0.05 -2.84 3.62
CA SER A 78 0.35 -4.24 3.75
C SER A 78 1.73 -4.56 3.17
N LEU A 79 2.35 -5.61 3.71
CA LEU A 79 3.54 -6.28 3.20
C LEU A 79 3.20 -7.66 2.64
N LEU A 80 3.75 -8.01 1.48
CA LEU A 80 3.75 -9.40 0.99
C LEU A 80 4.67 -10.27 1.85
N HIS A 81 5.90 -9.81 2.11
CA HIS A 81 6.84 -10.47 3.02
C HIS A 81 7.26 -9.53 4.16
N ALA A 82 7.18 -10.04 5.39
CA ALA A 82 7.73 -9.41 6.60
C ALA A 82 9.15 -9.89 6.94
N GLU A 83 9.89 -10.35 5.93
CA GLU A 83 11.30 -10.71 6.03
C GLU A 83 12.10 -9.89 5.01
N CYS A 84 13.29 -9.44 5.40
CA CYS A 84 14.14 -8.61 4.57
C CYS A 84 15.60 -8.97 4.84
N GLU A 85 16.41 -9.12 3.78
CA GLU A 85 17.84 -9.41 3.84
C GLU A 85 18.67 -8.21 4.28
N TYR A 86 18.16 -6.99 4.03
CA TYR A 86 18.77 -5.75 4.49
C TYR A 86 18.53 -5.55 5.99
N ASP A 87 19.45 -4.86 6.67
CA ASP A 87 19.47 -4.71 8.13
C ASP A 87 19.34 -3.24 8.60
N CYS A 88 18.66 -2.39 7.81
CA CYS A 88 18.51 -0.97 8.12
C CYS A 88 18.08 -0.74 9.59
N ALA A 89 18.85 0.03 10.34
CA ALA A 89 18.76 0.20 11.79
C ALA A 89 17.41 0.74 12.28
N TYR A 90 16.73 1.52 11.44
CA TYR A 90 15.40 2.09 11.71
C TYR A 90 14.24 1.18 11.27
N CYS A 91 14.50 0.17 10.43
CA CYS A 91 13.44 -0.63 9.82
C CYS A 91 12.89 -1.65 10.83
N ARG A 92 11.57 -1.64 11.04
CA ARG A 92 10.89 -2.60 11.91
C ARG A 92 10.80 -4.00 11.29
N VAL A 93 10.82 -4.11 9.96
CA VAL A 93 10.74 -5.41 9.26
C VAL A 93 11.96 -6.27 9.61
N CYS A 94 13.16 -5.70 9.61
CA CYS A 94 14.40 -6.39 9.97
C CYS A 94 14.45 -6.83 11.44
N LYS A 95 13.69 -6.16 12.32
CA LYS A 95 13.61 -6.47 13.75
C LYS A 95 12.56 -7.52 14.11
N ARG A 96 11.80 -8.02 13.12
CA ARG A 96 10.80 -9.06 13.36
C ARG A 96 11.48 -10.40 13.63
N LYS A 97 10.96 -11.10 14.64
CA LYS A 97 11.44 -12.43 15.03
C LYS A 97 10.78 -13.56 14.23
N THR A 98 9.58 -13.32 13.71
CA THR A 98 8.78 -14.32 13.02
C THR A 98 8.51 -13.88 11.59
N PRO A 99 9.15 -14.52 10.59
CA PRO A 99 8.83 -14.30 9.19
C PRO A 99 7.35 -14.60 8.92
N ALA A 100 6.72 -13.75 8.11
CA ALA A 100 5.37 -13.95 7.63
C ALA A 100 5.28 -13.53 6.17
N SER A 101 4.62 -14.35 5.36
CA SER A 101 4.47 -14.15 3.92
C SER A 101 3.02 -14.37 3.51
N VAL A 102 2.55 -13.58 2.56
CA VAL A 102 1.22 -13.71 1.96
C VAL A 102 1.39 -13.74 0.45
N THR A 103 0.78 -14.73 -0.20
CA THR A 103 0.88 -14.85 -1.66
C THR A 103 0.12 -13.72 -2.37
N PRO A 104 0.51 -13.36 -3.61
CA PRO A 104 -0.20 -12.34 -4.39
C PRO A 104 -1.70 -12.57 -4.50
N LYS A 105 -2.09 -13.83 -4.74
CA LYS A 105 -3.50 -14.24 -4.81
C LYS A 105 -4.23 -13.99 -3.49
N GLU A 106 -3.65 -14.40 -2.36
CA GLU A 106 -4.28 -14.23 -1.06
C GLU A 106 -4.43 -12.77 -0.67
N MET A 107 -3.43 -11.93 -0.95
CA MET A 107 -3.50 -10.49 -0.71
C MET A 107 -4.58 -9.82 -1.57
N ALA A 108 -4.62 -10.15 -2.87
CA ALA A 108 -5.61 -9.61 -3.80
C ALA A 108 -7.04 -10.04 -3.42
N ASP A 109 -7.25 -11.33 -3.12
CA ASP A 109 -8.55 -11.84 -2.69
C ASP A 109 -9.02 -11.16 -1.39
N TYR A 110 -8.10 -10.98 -0.43
CA TYR A 110 -8.41 -10.29 0.82
C TYR A 110 -8.79 -8.83 0.58
N PHE A 111 -8.01 -8.10 -0.21
CA PHE A 111 -8.30 -6.71 -0.53
C PHE A 111 -9.63 -6.57 -1.25
N VAL A 112 -9.87 -7.36 -2.31
CA VAL A 112 -11.11 -7.31 -3.11
C VAL A 112 -12.33 -7.63 -2.26
N LYS A 113 -12.27 -8.67 -1.41
CA LYS A 113 -13.35 -8.98 -0.46
C LYS A 113 -13.66 -7.78 0.43
N ASN A 114 -12.64 -7.12 0.98
CA ASN A 114 -12.85 -6.00 1.90
C ASN A 114 -13.24 -4.69 1.18
N TRP A 115 -12.80 -4.49 -0.06
CA TRP A 115 -13.24 -3.41 -0.93
C TRP A 115 -14.73 -3.54 -1.27
N ILE A 116 -15.18 -4.71 -1.71
CA ILE A 116 -16.60 -4.97 -2.02
C ILE A 116 -17.49 -4.73 -0.80
N ASN A 117 -17.00 -5.06 0.39
CA ASN A 117 -17.69 -4.82 1.66
C ASN A 117 -17.54 -3.38 2.20
N GLY A 118 -16.92 -2.47 1.43
CA GLY A 118 -16.77 -1.06 1.79
C GLY A 118 -15.78 -0.78 2.93
N ARG A 119 -14.96 -1.76 3.33
CA ARG A 119 -13.96 -1.61 4.40
C ARG A 119 -12.75 -0.78 3.97
N TYR A 120 -12.25 -1.00 2.75
CA TYR A 120 -11.11 -0.25 2.20
C TYR A 120 -11.47 0.40 0.86
N GLY A 121 -11.01 1.64 0.67
CA GLY A 121 -11.12 2.39 -0.59
C GLY A 121 -9.82 2.45 -1.38
N GLY A 122 -8.73 1.89 -0.84
CA GLY A 122 -7.41 1.88 -1.46
C GLY A 122 -6.44 0.92 -0.79
N ILE A 123 -5.31 0.66 -1.45
CA ILE A 123 -4.23 -0.21 -0.96
C ILE A 123 -2.88 0.48 -1.10
N PHE A 124 -2.04 0.35 -0.07
CA PHE A 124 -0.60 0.55 -0.11
C PHE A 124 0.06 -0.83 0.04
N LEU A 125 0.77 -1.26 -0.99
CA LEU A 125 1.43 -2.56 -1.02
C LEU A 125 2.95 -2.37 -1.10
N SER A 126 3.65 -3.04 -0.20
CA SER A 126 5.11 -3.09 -0.15
C SER A 126 5.54 -4.54 0.13
N SER A 127 6.84 -4.78 0.22
CA SER A 127 7.39 -6.03 0.72
C SER A 127 8.76 -5.79 1.35
N GLY A 128 9.20 -6.70 2.21
CA GLY A 128 10.63 -6.93 2.43
C GLY A 128 11.26 -7.68 1.25
N ILE A 129 12.59 -7.73 1.21
CA ILE A 129 13.37 -8.33 0.12
C ILE A 129 14.03 -9.61 0.64
N SER A 130 13.60 -10.78 0.17
CA SER A 130 14.15 -12.08 0.58
C SER A 130 15.06 -12.69 -0.49
N GLY A 131 15.99 -11.88 -1.04
CA GLY A 131 16.90 -12.29 -2.12
C GLY A 131 16.57 -11.64 -3.45
N ASP A 132 15.76 -12.30 -4.28
CA ASP A 132 15.48 -11.87 -5.65
C ASP A 132 14.52 -10.68 -5.73
N VAL A 133 15.07 -9.46 -5.84
CA VAL A 133 14.29 -8.22 -5.94
C VAL A 133 13.28 -8.25 -7.09
N ASP A 134 13.68 -8.76 -8.25
CA ASP A 134 12.84 -8.79 -9.45
C ASP A 134 11.68 -9.80 -9.24
N GLY A 135 11.97 -10.94 -8.63
CA GLY A 135 10.95 -11.91 -8.19
C GLY A 135 9.90 -11.30 -7.25
N ILE A 136 10.34 -10.54 -6.24
CA ILE A 136 9.41 -9.88 -5.31
C ILE A 136 8.64 -8.73 -5.99
N MET A 137 9.27 -7.99 -6.89
CA MET A 137 8.58 -6.98 -7.69
C MET A 137 7.50 -7.60 -8.57
N ALA A 138 7.77 -8.76 -9.18
CA ALA A 138 6.78 -9.51 -9.94
C ALA A 138 5.57 -9.91 -9.08
N GLU A 139 5.78 -10.30 -7.82
CA GLU A 139 4.70 -10.59 -6.88
C GLU A 139 3.85 -9.35 -6.52
N ILE A 140 4.49 -8.20 -6.30
CA ILE A 140 3.80 -6.92 -6.07
C ILE A 140 2.95 -6.55 -7.29
N ILE A 141 3.50 -6.67 -8.49
CA ILE A 141 2.82 -6.39 -9.75
C ILE A 141 1.65 -7.35 -9.96
N GLU A 142 1.87 -8.65 -9.78
CA GLU A 142 0.82 -9.69 -9.89
C GLU A 142 -0.35 -9.40 -8.94
N THR A 143 -0.06 -8.99 -7.71
CA THR A 143 -1.09 -8.59 -6.75
C THR A 143 -1.93 -7.41 -7.28
N GLY A 144 -1.26 -6.39 -7.80
CA GLY A 144 -1.92 -5.22 -8.39
C GLY A 144 -2.77 -5.58 -9.61
N GLU A 145 -2.25 -6.39 -10.52
CA GLU A 145 -2.97 -6.87 -11.72
C GLU A 145 -4.22 -7.66 -11.35
N ARG A 146 -4.13 -8.57 -10.37
CA ARG A 146 -5.28 -9.32 -9.85
C ARG A 146 -6.37 -8.39 -9.31
N ILE A 147 -5.97 -7.36 -8.57
CA ILE A 147 -6.90 -6.35 -8.04
C ILE A 147 -7.55 -5.55 -9.18
N ARG A 148 -6.79 -5.14 -10.20
CA ARG A 148 -7.34 -4.44 -11.39
C ARG A 148 -8.29 -5.33 -12.18
N ASN A 149 -7.94 -6.60 -12.40
CA ASN A 149 -8.78 -7.58 -13.09
C ASN A 149 -10.09 -7.87 -12.35
N ALA A 150 -10.12 -7.68 -11.02
CA ALA A 150 -11.34 -7.74 -10.21
C ALA A 150 -12.22 -6.46 -10.32
N GLY A 151 -11.82 -5.48 -11.13
CA GLY A 151 -12.58 -4.25 -11.38
C GLY A 151 -12.29 -3.09 -10.41
N PHE A 152 -11.28 -3.22 -9.54
CA PHE A 152 -10.91 -2.13 -8.64
C PHE A 152 -10.17 -1.02 -9.37
N ASN A 153 -10.82 0.14 -9.50
CA ASN A 153 -10.27 1.35 -10.13
C ASN A 153 -9.87 2.44 -9.14
N GLY A 154 -9.83 2.13 -7.84
CA GLY A 154 -9.46 3.08 -6.79
C GLY A 154 -7.96 3.26 -6.61
N TYR A 155 -7.59 3.89 -5.49
CA TYR A 155 -6.20 4.25 -5.16
C TYR A 155 -5.35 3.00 -4.88
N MET A 156 -4.31 2.81 -5.70
CA MET A 156 -3.34 1.73 -5.54
C MET A 156 -1.93 2.32 -5.50
N HIS A 157 -1.26 2.17 -4.36
CA HIS A 157 0.12 2.59 -4.17
C HIS A 157 1.02 1.36 -4.09
N LEU A 158 1.92 1.20 -5.06
CA LEU A 158 2.92 0.13 -5.06
C LEU A 158 4.30 0.69 -4.68
N LYS A 159 4.96 0.06 -3.71
CA LYS A 159 6.34 0.42 -3.36
C LYS A 159 7.30 -0.28 -4.30
N ILE A 160 8.12 0.50 -5.01
CA ILE A 160 9.26 0.00 -5.78
C ILE A 160 10.37 -0.35 -4.79
N LEU A 161 10.91 -1.55 -4.94
CA LEU A 161 12.00 -2.05 -4.11
C LEU A 161 13.35 -1.52 -4.64
N PRO A 162 14.29 -1.16 -3.75
CA PRO A 162 15.66 -0.84 -4.15
C PRO A 162 16.27 -1.98 -4.96
N GLY A 163 16.88 -1.67 -6.11
CA GLY A 163 17.45 -2.67 -7.00
C GLY A 163 16.51 -3.17 -8.10
N ALA A 164 15.23 -2.79 -8.08
CA ALA A 164 14.27 -3.19 -9.13
C ALA A 164 14.74 -2.77 -10.53
N ASN A 165 14.60 -3.69 -11.48
CA ASN A 165 14.89 -3.40 -12.87
C ASN A 165 13.91 -2.38 -13.48
N ARG A 166 14.25 -1.82 -14.65
CA ARG A 166 13.43 -0.79 -15.29
C ARG A 166 12.07 -1.32 -15.76
N SER A 167 12.00 -2.56 -16.25
CA SER A 167 10.75 -3.17 -16.71
C SER A 167 9.74 -3.32 -15.57
N ASP A 168 10.17 -3.66 -14.37
CA ASP A 168 9.31 -3.82 -13.20
C ASP A 168 8.77 -2.48 -12.72
N ILE A 169 9.61 -1.43 -12.78
CA ILE A 169 9.18 -0.05 -12.49
C ILE A 169 8.09 0.37 -13.48
N ASP A 170 8.32 0.15 -14.77
CA ASP A 170 7.39 0.54 -15.82
C ASP A 170 6.07 -0.26 -15.71
N ALA A 171 6.14 -1.56 -15.41
CA ALA A 171 4.97 -2.42 -15.19
C ALA A 171 4.17 -2.02 -13.94
N ALA A 172 4.84 -1.77 -12.82
CA ALA A 172 4.19 -1.29 -11.60
C ALA A 172 3.53 0.08 -11.82
N ALA A 173 4.20 0.99 -12.52
CA ALA A 173 3.66 2.32 -12.84
C ALA A 173 2.46 2.26 -13.81
N ALA A 174 2.38 1.24 -14.67
CA ALA A 174 1.26 1.07 -15.59
C ALA A 174 -0.07 0.72 -14.87
N ILE A 175 0.00 0.04 -13.72
CA ILE A 175 -1.17 -0.42 -12.97
C ILE A 175 -1.44 0.39 -11.69
N ALA A 176 -0.41 1.02 -11.12
CA ALA A 176 -0.53 1.78 -9.88
C ALA A 176 -1.10 3.18 -10.11
N THR A 177 -1.81 3.68 -9.11
CA THR A 177 -2.14 5.10 -8.99
C THR A 177 -0.91 5.92 -8.59
N ARG A 178 -0.06 5.34 -7.74
CA ARG A 178 1.16 5.96 -7.24
C ARG A 178 2.24 4.90 -7.04
N VAL A 179 3.48 5.28 -7.31
CA VAL A 179 4.64 4.51 -6.90
C VAL A 179 5.49 5.31 -5.90
N SER A 180 6.21 4.61 -5.03
CA SER A 180 7.23 5.21 -4.18
C SER A 180 8.45 4.31 -4.07
N LEU A 181 9.61 4.92 -3.89
CA LEU A 181 10.85 4.25 -3.55
C LEU A 181 11.46 4.99 -2.37
N ASN A 182 12.04 4.27 -1.42
CA ASN A 182 12.78 4.92 -0.35
C ASN A 182 14.19 5.27 -0.83
N VAL A 183 14.59 6.52 -0.63
CA VAL A 183 15.98 6.98 -0.77
C VAL A 183 16.46 7.30 0.63
N GLU A 184 17.23 6.38 1.21
CA GLU A 184 17.45 6.37 2.66
C GLU A 184 18.48 7.42 3.11
N THR A 185 19.44 7.76 2.25
CA THR A 185 20.34 8.89 2.47
C THR A 185 20.83 9.45 1.13
N THR A 186 21.21 10.73 1.14
CA THR A 186 21.81 11.42 -0.01
C THR A 186 23.34 11.33 -0.03
N SER A 187 23.97 10.83 1.04
CA SER A 187 25.42 10.74 1.17
C SER A 187 25.87 9.32 1.49
N ARG A 188 26.95 8.87 0.83
CA ARG A 188 27.59 7.59 1.15
C ARG A 188 28.12 7.55 2.58
N ALA A 189 28.55 8.70 3.11
CA ALA A 189 29.12 8.78 4.46
C ALA A 189 28.09 8.39 5.54
N HIS A 190 26.84 8.80 5.40
CA HIS A 190 25.78 8.47 6.36
C HIS A 190 25.17 7.09 6.14
N MET A 191 25.55 6.35 5.09
CA MET A 191 24.99 5.03 4.79
C MET A 191 25.34 4.00 5.86
N ASN A 192 26.44 4.19 6.61
CA ASN A 192 26.82 3.30 7.70
C ASN A 192 26.07 3.59 9.02
N GLU A 193 25.29 4.67 9.09
CA GLU A 193 24.56 5.09 10.30
C GLU A 193 23.07 4.69 10.27
N ILE A 194 22.59 4.19 9.12
CA ILE A 194 21.19 3.87 8.82
C ILE A 194 21.00 2.39 8.53
#